data_AF-A0A0H1RCE4-F1
#
_entry.id   AF-A0A0H1RCE4-F1
#
_cell.length_a   1.000
_cell.length_b   1.000
_cell.length_c   1.000
_cell.angle_alpha   90.00
_cell.angle_beta   90.00
_cell.angle_gamma   90.00
#
_symmetry.space_group_name_H-M   'P 1'
#
loop_
_entity.id
_entity.type
_entity.pdbx_description
1 polymer ?
#
loop_
_entity_poly.entity_id
_entity_poly.type
_entity_poly.pdbx_seq_one_letter_code
_entity_poly.pdbx_strand_id
1 'polypeptide(L)'
;MPLKAKIASLTEVEAKHRDLYRATGDGSFVLDVEPVGGLSLGNVDGLKATADKWRSQVERFLVAEKAAAALDGAQIDPAWRDYFLAQVTAAAQLHEEGDKVEVEIVDDKGLRRIGSRGDWLTLEGFVAELKQKRPRCFRDDNKKPGATGFDGPNPWLAAHRNLTMQGRIIRDNPDLARRLMVEADVNPGTLGSSRSSGSFSRLNPFKRESWNLTEQGRLFRDDRATYECLKAAV
;
A
#
# COMPACT_ATOMS: atom_id res chain seq x y z
N MET A 1 4.36 -17.14 -34.72
CA MET A 1 4.27 -17.47 -36.16
C MET A 1 5.14 -18.69 -36.36
N PRO A 2 4.70 -19.74 -37.06
CA PRO A 2 5.60 -20.83 -37.41
C PRO A 2 6.75 -20.26 -38.24
N LEU A 3 7.97 -20.66 -37.93
CA LEU A 3 9.14 -20.31 -38.73
C LEU A 3 8.94 -20.93 -40.12
N LYS A 4 8.59 -20.09 -41.10
CA LYS A 4 8.50 -20.48 -42.50
C LYS A 4 9.88 -20.31 -43.09
N ALA A 5 10.60 -21.41 -43.29
CA ALA A 5 11.77 -21.39 -44.18
C ALA A 5 11.26 -21.08 -45.58
N LYS A 6 11.42 -19.84 -46.02
CA LYS A 6 10.99 -19.34 -47.32
C LYS A 6 12.16 -19.44 -48.27
N ILE A 7 12.06 -20.32 -49.26
CA ILE A 7 13.06 -20.46 -50.32
C ILE A 7 12.52 -19.86 -51.62
N ALA A 8 13.41 -19.26 -52.41
CA ALA A 8 13.08 -18.65 -53.69
C ALA A 8 12.97 -19.69 -54.81
N SER A 9 13.66 -20.82 -54.69
CA SER A 9 13.65 -21.88 -55.70
C SER A 9 13.71 -23.29 -55.09
N LEU A 10 12.92 -24.21 -55.64
CA LEU A 10 12.90 -25.62 -55.25
C LEU A 10 14.19 -26.37 -55.65
N THR A 11 15.00 -25.80 -56.55
CA THR A 11 16.27 -26.38 -57.01
C THR A 11 17.37 -26.35 -55.94
N GLU A 12 17.26 -25.43 -54.97
CA GLU A 12 18.18 -25.30 -53.84
C GLU A 12 17.96 -26.40 -52.78
N VAL A 13 16.85 -27.14 -52.89
CA VAL A 13 16.51 -28.25 -52.01
C VAL A 13 16.87 -29.57 -52.67
N GLU A 14 17.54 -30.43 -51.91
CA GLU A 14 17.91 -31.78 -52.30
C GLU A 14 16.65 -32.59 -52.70
N ALA A 15 16.72 -33.36 -53.78
CA ALA A 15 15.55 -33.97 -54.43
C ALA A 15 14.65 -34.76 -53.45
N LYS A 16 15.25 -35.43 -52.48
CA LYS A 16 14.58 -36.23 -51.44
C LYS A 16 13.71 -35.43 -50.46
N HIS A 17 13.80 -34.10 -50.46
CA HIS A 17 13.08 -33.22 -49.52
C HIS A 17 12.11 -32.26 -50.21
N ARG A 18 12.02 -32.27 -51.54
CA ARG A 18 11.17 -31.34 -52.31
C ARG A 18 9.68 -31.53 -52.05
N ASP A 19 9.27 -32.77 -51.79
CA ASP A 19 7.87 -33.13 -51.53
C ASP A 19 7.33 -32.56 -50.21
N LEU A 20 8.23 -32.12 -49.32
CA LEU A 20 7.88 -31.48 -48.06
C LEU A 20 7.60 -29.97 -48.20
N TYR A 21 7.75 -29.39 -49.40
CA TYR A 21 7.54 -27.96 -49.64
C TYR A 21 6.27 -27.70 -50.46
N ARG A 22 5.43 -26.77 -50.00
CA ARG A 22 4.26 -26.28 -50.75
C ARG A 22 4.54 -24.93 -51.41
N ALA A 23 4.10 -24.79 -52.65
CA ALA A 23 4.12 -23.51 -53.36
C ALA A 23 3.17 -22.52 -52.70
N THR A 24 3.63 -21.28 -52.53
CA THR A 24 2.84 -20.13 -52.11
C THR A 24 2.42 -19.35 -53.36
N GLY A 25 1.26 -18.69 -53.35
CA GLY A 25 0.75 -17.91 -54.49
C GLY A 25 1.72 -16.83 -55.01
N ASP A 26 2.71 -16.47 -54.20
CA ASP A 26 3.72 -15.45 -54.47
C ASP A 26 4.97 -16.00 -55.20
N GLY A 27 4.96 -17.27 -55.62
CA GLY A 27 6.09 -17.92 -56.30
C GLY A 27 7.18 -18.48 -55.37
N SER A 28 7.02 -18.34 -54.05
CA SER A 28 7.92 -18.94 -53.04
C SER A 28 7.46 -20.32 -52.58
N PHE A 29 8.34 -21.09 -51.96
CA PHE A 29 8.00 -22.38 -51.37
C PHE A 29 8.16 -22.37 -49.84
N VAL A 30 7.24 -23.03 -49.14
CA VAL A 30 7.19 -23.12 -47.67
C VAL A 30 7.23 -24.60 -47.26
N LEU A 31 8.13 -24.94 -46.34
CA LEU A 31 8.22 -26.26 -45.74
C LEU A 31 6.97 -26.56 -44.90
N ASP A 32 6.26 -27.63 -45.23
CA ASP A 32 5.11 -28.15 -44.51
C ASP A 32 5.59 -29.26 -43.56
N VAL A 33 5.63 -28.95 -42.26
CA VAL A 33 6.07 -29.90 -41.23
C VAL A 33 4.86 -30.32 -40.41
N GLU A 34 4.48 -31.58 -40.51
CA GLU A 34 3.49 -32.17 -39.61
C GLU A 34 4.09 -32.40 -38.22
N PRO A 35 3.42 -31.97 -37.15
CA PRO A 35 3.96 -32.12 -35.81
C PRO A 35 3.80 -33.55 -35.30
N VAL A 36 4.91 -34.16 -34.89
CA VAL A 36 4.93 -35.46 -34.21
C VAL A 36 5.01 -35.25 -32.71
N GLY A 37 4.07 -35.81 -31.94
CA GLY A 37 4.10 -35.77 -30.47
C GLY A 37 3.68 -34.46 -29.81
N GLY A 38 2.94 -33.58 -30.50
CA GLY A 38 2.41 -32.34 -29.91
C GLY A 38 3.41 -31.19 -29.77
N LEU A 39 4.70 -31.42 -30.05
CA LEU A 39 5.73 -30.37 -30.21
C LEU A 39 5.64 -29.73 -31.60
N SER A 40 4.48 -29.18 -31.92
CA SER A 40 4.42 -28.15 -32.96
C SER A 40 4.92 -26.83 -32.34
N LEU A 41 5.64 -26.01 -33.11
CA LEU A 41 5.70 -24.55 -32.86
C LEU A 41 4.31 -23.89 -33.09
N GLY A 42 3.21 -24.67 -33.05
CA GLY A 42 1.82 -24.28 -33.25
C GLY A 42 1.15 -23.77 -31.98
N ASN A 43 1.75 -23.93 -30.79
CA ASN A 43 1.27 -23.24 -29.59
C ASN A 43 1.78 -21.79 -29.52
N VAL A 44 1.83 -21.10 -30.65
CA VAL A 44 2.10 -19.65 -30.71
C VAL A 44 1.05 -18.90 -29.89
N ASP A 45 -0.20 -19.37 -29.92
CA ASP A 45 -1.29 -18.70 -29.21
C ASP A 45 -1.18 -18.90 -27.69
N GLY A 46 -0.74 -20.07 -27.22
CA GLY A 46 -0.41 -20.27 -25.81
C GLY A 46 0.85 -19.50 -25.39
N LEU A 47 1.86 -19.39 -26.25
CA LEU A 47 3.04 -18.54 -26.02
C LEU A 47 2.67 -17.05 -25.97
N LYS A 48 1.80 -16.58 -26.86
CA LYS A 48 1.26 -15.22 -26.86
C LYS A 48 0.44 -14.97 -25.60
N ALA A 49 -0.50 -15.85 -25.27
CA ALA A 49 -1.31 -15.74 -24.06
C ALA A 49 -0.44 -15.73 -22.80
N THR A 50 0.62 -16.54 -22.78
CA THR A 50 1.59 -16.54 -21.68
C THR A 50 2.39 -15.24 -21.66
N ALA A 51 2.88 -14.76 -22.81
CA ALA A 51 3.59 -13.50 -22.92
C ALA A 51 2.72 -12.29 -22.50
N ASP A 52 1.45 -12.26 -22.90
CA ASP A 52 0.50 -11.20 -22.54
C ASP A 52 0.16 -11.25 -21.05
N LYS A 53 0.08 -12.45 -20.47
CA LYS A 53 -0.05 -12.63 -19.01
C LYS A 53 1.17 -12.08 -18.27
N TRP A 54 2.38 -12.41 -18.73
CA TRP A 54 3.62 -11.91 -18.13
C TRP A 54 3.77 -10.40 -18.31
N ARG A 55 3.42 -9.84 -19.47
CA ARG A 55 3.36 -8.39 -19.70
C ARG A 55 2.41 -7.72 -18.72
N SER A 56 1.17 -8.20 -18.63
CA SER A 56 0.18 -7.66 -17.68
C SER A 56 0.66 -7.73 -16.23
N GLN A 57 1.43 -8.77 -15.86
CA GLN A 57 2.02 -8.87 -14.52
C GLN A 57 3.15 -7.85 -14.32
N VAL A 58 4.09 -7.76 -15.26
CA VAL A 58 5.21 -6.81 -15.22
C VAL A 58 4.68 -5.38 -15.17
N GLU A 59 3.65 -5.08 -15.97
CA GLU A 59 2.97 -3.79 -15.98
C GLU A 59 2.42 -3.42 -14.59
N ARG A 60 1.69 -4.34 -13.95
CA ARG A 60 1.17 -4.13 -12.59
C ARG A 60 2.28 -3.91 -11.57
N PHE A 61 3.37 -4.66 -11.67
CA PHE A 61 4.52 -4.50 -10.77
C PHE A 61 5.21 -3.15 -10.96
N LEU A 62 5.46 -2.74 -12.20
CA LEU A 62 6.08 -1.45 -12.51
C LEU A 62 5.22 -0.28 -12.04
N VAL A 63 3.90 -0.33 -12.28
CA VAL A 63 2.96 0.68 -11.78
C VAL A 63 2.95 0.70 -10.25
N ALA A 64 2.87 -0.45 -9.60
CA ALA A 64 2.86 -0.53 -8.14
C ALA A 64 4.16 -0.02 -7.51
N GLU A 65 5.31 -0.34 -8.09
CA GLU A 65 6.63 0.13 -7.65
C GLU A 65 6.74 1.65 -7.78
N LYS A 66 6.40 2.20 -8.94
CA LYS A 66 6.40 3.65 -9.19
C LYS A 66 5.42 4.37 -8.26
N ALA A 67 4.20 3.83 -8.10
CA ALA A 67 3.18 4.34 -7.17
C ALA A 67 3.69 4.35 -5.73
N ALA A 68 4.31 3.26 -5.27
CA ALA A 68 4.89 3.16 -3.95
C ALA A 68 6.01 4.19 -3.75
N ALA A 69 6.91 4.34 -4.72
CA ALA A 69 8.00 5.32 -4.66
C ALA A 69 7.49 6.76 -4.56
N ALA A 70 6.45 7.13 -5.31
CA ALA A 70 5.85 8.46 -5.23
C ALA A 70 5.11 8.71 -3.92
N LEU A 71 4.42 7.70 -3.37
CA LEU A 71 3.77 7.79 -2.06
C LEU A 71 4.80 7.91 -0.92
N ASP A 72 5.90 7.17 -1.01
CA ASP A 72 7.01 7.26 -0.05
C ASP A 72 7.70 8.62 -0.14
N GLY A 73 7.92 9.14 -1.36
CA GLY A 73 8.44 10.49 -1.60
C GLY A 73 7.52 11.58 -1.02
N ALA A 74 6.21 11.36 -1.03
CA ALA A 74 5.22 12.24 -0.41
C ALA A 74 5.06 12.05 1.11
N GLN A 75 5.81 11.12 1.71
CA GLN A 75 5.78 10.77 3.13
C GLN A 75 4.39 10.38 3.64
N ILE A 76 3.72 9.49 2.91
CA ILE A 76 2.44 8.94 3.37
C ILE A 76 2.58 8.28 4.75
N ASP A 77 1.55 8.40 5.59
CA ASP A 77 1.51 7.65 6.83
C ASP A 77 1.33 6.15 6.53
N PRO A 78 2.13 5.24 7.13
CA PRO A 78 2.04 3.81 6.92
C PRO A 78 0.63 3.24 7.11
N ALA A 79 -0.19 3.81 7.99
CA ALA A 79 -1.56 3.36 8.22
C ALA A 79 -2.48 3.52 7.00
N TRP A 80 -2.13 4.44 6.07
CA TRP A 80 -2.92 4.74 4.88
C TRP A 80 -2.25 4.25 3.58
N ARG A 81 -1.02 3.72 3.66
CA ARG A 81 -0.23 3.33 2.49
C ARG A 81 -0.99 2.40 1.55
N ASP A 82 -1.55 1.31 2.07
CA ASP A 82 -2.24 0.30 1.27
C ASP A 82 -3.48 0.85 0.55
N TYR A 83 -4.23 1.72 1.24
CA TYR A 83 -5.41 2.37 0.68
C TYR A 83 -5.05 3.27 -0.50
N PHE A 84 -4.04 4.11 -0.35
CA PHE A 84 -3.63 5.02 -1.42
C PHE A 84 -2.87 4.31 -2.53
N LEU A 85 -2.12 3.25 -2.24
CA LEU A 85 -1.48 2.43 -3.26
C LEU A 85 -2.54 1.79 -4.16
N ALA A 86 -3.60 1.21 -3.58
CA ALA A 86 -4.73 0.68 -4.35
C ALA A 86 -5.40 1.77 -5.21
N GLN A 87 -5.58 2.97 -4.68
CA GLN A 87 -6.18 4.08 -5.42
C GLN A 87 -5.31 4.59 -6.57
N VAL A 88 -4.00 4.73 -6.35
CA VAL A 88 -3.05 5.21 -7.38
C VAL A 88 -2.87 4.16 -8.47
N THR A 89 -2.72 2.88 -8.09
CA THR A 89 -2.59 1.77 -9.05
C THR A 89 -3.85 1.56 -9.89
N ALA A 90 -5.05 1.82 -9.34
CA ALA A 90 -6.29 1.76 -10.12
C ALA A 90 -6.42 2.90 -11.14
N ALA A 91 -5.87 4.08 -10.82
CA ALA A 91 -5.89 5.24 -11.70
C ALA A 91 -4.69 5.29 -12.67
N ALA A 92 -3.69 4.44 -12.49
CA ALA A 92 -2.46 4.45 -13.26
C ALA A 92 -2.49 3.42 -14.39
N GLN A 93 -2.12 3.83 -15.59
CA GLN A 93 -1.89 2.95 -16.73
C GLN A 93 -0.50 3.20 -17.30
N LEU A 94 0.11 2.14 -17.84
CA LEU A 94 1.37 2.26 -18.57
C LEU A 94 1.06 2.72 -19.98
N HIS A 95 1.75 3.77 -20.38
CA HIS A 95 1.74 4.24 -21.74
C HIS A 95 3.15 4.11 -22.32
N GLU A 96 3.24 3.43 -23.46
CA GLU A 96 4.48 3.32 -24.22
C GLU A 96 4.51 4.46 -25.24
N GLU A 97 5.32 5.49 -24.97
CA GLU A 97 5.57 6.57 -25.92
C GLU A 97 6.98 6.39 -26.49
N GLY A 98 7.07 5.66 -27.61
CA GLY A 98 8.33 5.31 -28.25
C GLY A 98 9.12 4.26 -27.45
N ASP A 99 10.39 4.57 -27.12
CA ASP A 99 11.29 3.69 -26.34
C ASP A 99 11.15 3.89 -24.81
N LYS A 100 10.22 4.74 -24.36
CA LYS A 100 10.02 5.05 -22.96
C LYS A 100 8.66 4.57 -22.48
N VAL A 101 8.69 3.88 -21.35
CA VAL A 101 7.52 3.40 -20.64
C VAL A 101 7.24 4.36 -19.49
N GLU A 102 6.16 5.15 -19.61
CA GLU A 102 5.75 6.12 -18.60
C GLU A 102 4.44 5.69 -17.93
N VAL A 103 4.29 6.02 -16.64
CA VAL A 103 3.07 5.73 -15.88
C VAL A 103 2.21 6.99 -15.90
N GLU A 104 1.06 6.89 -16.55
CA GLU A 104 0.12 7.98 -16.70
C GLU A 104 -1.10 7.78 -15.81
N ILE A 105 -1.68 8.90 -15.34
CA ILE A 105 -2.91 8.88 -14.58
C ILE A 105 -4.09 9.06 -15.53
N VAL A 106 -5.03 8.14 -15.45
CA VAL A 106 -6.19 8.03 -16.33
C VAL A 106 -7.45 8.31 -15.52
N ASP A 107 -8.44 8.96 -16.16
CA ASP A 107 -9.75 9.23 -15.56
C ASP A 107 -10.70 8.03 -15.69
N ASP A 108 -11.91 8.17 -15.14
CA ASP A 108 -12.95 7.13 -15.18
C ASP A 108 -13.39 6.74 -16.61
N LYS A 109 -12.97 7.50 -17.63
CA LYS A 109 -13.28 7.30 -19.04
C LYS A 109 -12.11 6.72 -19.84
N GLY A 110 -11.00 6.41 -19.19
CA GLY A 110 -9.82 5.88 -19.89
C GLY A 110 -8.97 6.97 -20.56
N LEU A 111 -9.21 8.26 -20.28
CA LEU A 111 -8.47 9.37 -20.87
C LEU A 111 -7.38 9.88 -19.92
N ARG A 112 -6.23 10.26 -20.48
CA ARG A 112 -5.12 10.90 -19.74
C ARG A 112 -5.65 12.12 -19.01
N ARG A 113 -5.46 12.16 -17.69
CA ARG A 113 -5.97 13.25 -16.86
C ARG A 113 -5.05 14.47 -17.00
N ILE A 114 -5.64 15.64 -17.21
CA ILE A 114 -4.91 16.92 -17.26
C ILE A 114 -4.87 17.52 -15.86
N GLY A 115 -3.70 17.92 -15.42
CA GLY A 115 -3.49 18.59 -14.14
C GLY A 115 -3.99 20.05 -14.15
N SER A 116 -4.01 20.67 -12.97
CA SER A 116 -4.51 22.04 -12.79
C SER A 116 -3.75 23.14 -13.54
N ARG A 117 -2.54 22.83 -14.03
CA ARG A 117 -1.68 23.74 -14.81
C ARG A 117 -1.81 23.57 -16.34
N GLY A 118 -2.63 22.64 -16.81
CA GLY A 118 -2.76 22.33 -18.24
C GLY A 118 -1.76 21.29 -18.75
N ASP A 119 -0.83 20.83 -17.91
CA ASP A 119 0.09 19.73 -18.21
C ASP A 119 -0.57 18.37 -17.91
N TRP A 120 -0.07 17.29 -18.53
CA TRP A 120 -0.48 15.93 -18.21
C TRP A 120 -0.20 15.60 -16.74
N LEU A 121 -1.18 14.99 -16.06
CA LEU A 121 -1.06 14.69 -14.65
C LEU A 121 -0.09 13.53 -14.43
N THR A 122 1.10 13.86 -13.94
CA THR A 122 2.08 12.85 -13.52
C THR A 122 1.63 12.16 -12.24
N LEU A 123 2.18 10.99 -11.99
CA LEU A 123 1.97 10.23 -10.75
C LEU A 123 2.25 11.08 -9.49
N GLU A 124 3.33 11.87 -9.51
CA GLU A 124 3.66 12.82 -8.44
C GLU A 124 2.62 13.94 -8.29
N GLY A 125 2.14 14.49 -9.40
CA GLY A 125 1.07 15.49 -9.41
C GLY A 125 -0.23 14.95 -8.82
N PHE A 126 -0.57 13.70 -9.12
CA PHE A 126 -1.74 13.03 -8.54
C PHE A 126 -1.58 12.78 -7.04
N VAL A 127 -0.41 12.34 -6.59
CA VAL A 127 -0.12 12.21 -5.15
C VAL A 127 -0.18 13.57 -4.45
N ALA A 128 0.28 14.64 -5.08
CA ALA A 128 0.15 16.00 -4.55
C ALA A 128 -1.32 16.46 -4.44
N GLU A 129 -2.18 16.14 -5.41
CA GLU A 129 -3.63 16.37 -5.30
C GLU A 129 -4.25 15.59 -4.12
N LEU A 130 -3.81 14.34 -3.91
CA LEU A 130 -4.26 13.52 -2.80
C LEU A 130 -3.80 14.12 -1.46
N LYS A 131 -2.57 14.62 -1.38
CA LYS A 131 -2.04 15.36 -0.22
C LYS A 131 -2.84 16.63 0.06
N GLN A 132 -3.24 17.37 -0.97
CA GLN A 132 -4.09 18.55 -0.82
C GLN A 132 -5.50 18.20 -0.33
N LYS A 133 -6.12 17.14 -0.86
CA LYS A 133 -7.47 16.71 -0.46
C LYS A 133 -7.51 16.10 0.94
N ARG A 134 -6.46 15.38 1.32
CA ARG A 134 -6.40 14.61 2.58
C ARG A 134 -5.06 14.82 3.29
N PRO A 135 -4.77 16.04 3.77
CA PRO A 135 -3.47 16.35 4.39
C PRO A 135 -3.18 15.49 5.63
N ARG A 136 -4.21 15.06 6.36
CA ARG A 136 -4.09 14.22 7.56
C ARG A 136 -3.50 12.82 7.30
N CYS A 137 -3.51 12.35 6.06
CA CYS A 137 -2.98 11.03 5.69
C CYS A 137 -1.48 11.09 5.32
N PHE A 138 -0.91 12.27 5.20
CA PHE A 138 0.49 12.50 4.88
C PHE A 138 1.19 13.08 6.10
N ARG A 139 2.44 12.69 6.32
CA ARG A 139 3.26 13.33 7.34
C ARG A 139 3.66 14.71 6.83
N ASP A 140 3.40 15.73 7.65
CA ASP A 140 3.83 17.09 7.34
C ASP A 140 5.36 17.15 7.42
N ASP A 141 6.02 17.60 6.35
CA ASP A 141 7.47 17.83 6.29
C ASP A 141 7.93 18.81 7.39
N ASN A 142 7.02 19.69 7.84
CA ASN A 142 7.27 20.66 8.91
C ASN A 142 6.96 20.14 10.32
N LYS A 143 6.40 18.94 10.46
CA LYS A 143 6.15 18.34 11.77
C LYS A 143 7.22 17.28 12.01
N LYS A 144 8.43 17.75 12.35
CA LYS A 144 9.34 16.96 13.20
C LYS A 144 8.47 16.30 14.27
N PRO A 145 8.60 14.99 14.55
CA PRO A 145 7.80 14.31 15.55
C PRO A 145 7.86 15.15 16.83
N GLY A 146 6.71 15.72 17.20
CA GLY A 146 6.61 16.94 17.99
C GLY A 146 7.62 17.00 19.12
N ALA A 147 8.75 17.67 18.87
CA ALA A 147 9.37 18.46 19.90
C ALA A 147 8.49 19.69 20.04
N THR A 148 7.33 19.54 20.67
CA THR A 148 6.83 20.62 21.53
C THR A 148 7.92 20.79 22.58
N GLY A 149 8.94 21.59 22.25
CA GLY A 149 9.95 22.01 23.20
C GLY A 149 9.18 22.62 24.35
N PHE A 150 9.21 21.94 25.48
CA PHE A 150 8.71 22.53 26.69
C PHE A 150 9.72 23.60 27.08
N ASP A 151 9.42 24.86 26.79
CA ASP A 151 10.28 26.03 27.12
C ASP A 151 10.31 26.35 28.63
N GLY A 152 9.76 25.47 29.46
CA GLY A 152 9.75 25.61 30.92
C GLY A 152 10.80 24.71 31.60
N PRO A 153 11.08 24.96 32.88
CA PRO A 153 11.92 24.07 33.68
C PRO A 153 11.26 22.69 33.83
N ASN A 154 11.99 21.63 33.50
CA ASN A 154 11.48 20.25 33.46
C ASN A 154 10.68 19.90 34.73
N PRO A 155 9.38 19.59 34.62
CA PRO A 155 8.51 19.44 35.77
C PRO A 155 8.69 18.11 36.51
N TRP A 156 9.58 17.22 36.04
CA TRP A 156 9.99 16.01 36.75
C TRP A 156 11.26 16.18 37.59
N LEU A 157 12.04 17.25 37.40
CA LEU A 157 13.19 17.56 38.25
C LEU A 157 12.73 17.93 39.67
N ALA A 158 13.49 17.49 40.69
CA ALA A 158 13.18 17.76 42.09
C ALA A 158 13.06 19.27 42.41
N ALA A 159 13.83 20.10 41.69
CA ALA A 159 13.82 21.56 41.85
C ALA A 159 12.55 22.25 41.30
N HIS A 160 11.84 21.62 40.35
CA HIS A 160 10.75 22.25 39.58
C HIS A 160 9.51 21.37 39.46
N ARG A 161 9.29 20.46 40.43
CA ARG A 161 8.21 19.48 40.38
C ARG A 161 6.82 20.12 40.33
N ASN A 162 6.08 19.90 39.24
CA ASN A 162 4.71 20.44 39.06
C ASN A 162 3.75 19.38 38.50
N LEU A 163 2.85 18.85 39.34
CA LEU A 163 1.92 17.76 38.99
C LEU A 163 0.90 18.14 37.92
N THR A 164 0.41 19.39 37.93
CA THR A 164 -0.56 19.86 36.94
C THR A 164 0.07 19.93 35.56
N MET A 165 1.33 20.37 35.49
CA MET A 165 2.10 20.41 34.24
C MET A 165 2.48 19.02 33.76
N GLN A 166 2.88 18.12 34.68
CA GLN A 166 3.09 16.70 34.35
C GLN A 166 1.82 16.09 33.74
N GLY A 167 0.65 16.27 34.37
CA GLY A 167 -0.62 15.73 33.89
C GLY A 167 -1.03 16.28 32.52
N ARG A 168 -0.75 17.57 32.25
CA ARG A 168 -0.99 18.18 30.95
C ARG A 168 -0.04 17.62 29.88
N ILE A 169 1.26 17.56 30.15
CA ILE A 169 2.26 17.04 29.20
C ILE A 169 2.01 15.55 28.90
N ILE A 170 1.64 14.74 29.90
CA ILE A 170 1.33 13.32 29.70
C ILE A 170 0.10 13.14 28.80
N ARG A 171 -0.93 13.99 28.93
CA ARG A 171 -2.15 13.94 28.13
C ARG A 171 -1.93 14.46 26.70
N ASP A 172 -1.23 15.58 26.58
CA ASP A 172 -1.11 16.32 25.33
C ASP A 172 0.05 15.77 24.47
N ASN A 173 1.18 15.35 25.09
CA ASN A 173 2.40 14.87 24.42
C ASN A 173 3.12 13.76 25.23
N PRO A 174 2.66 12.50 25.16
CA PRO A 174 3.21 11.40 25.96
C PRO A 174 4.69 11.10 25.69
N ASP A 175 5.18 11.35 24.47
CA ASP A 175 6.59 11.12 24.12
C ASP A 175 7.52 12.18 24.73
N LEU A 176 7.06 13.42 24.86
CA LEU A 176 7.80 14.48 25.56
C LEU A 176 7.91 14.16 27.05
N ALA A 177 6.82 13.68 27.66
CA ALA A 177 6.82 13.25 29.06
C ALA A 177 7.90 12.20 29.32
N ARG A 178 8.01 11.18 28.46
CA ARG A 178 9.04 10.13 28.60
C ARG A 178 10.46 10.68 28.55
N ARG A 179 10.74 11.63 27.65
CA ARG A 179 12.06 12.26 27.54
C ARG A 179 12.42 13.07 28.78
N LEU A 180 11.48 13.91 29.24
CA LEU A 180 11.68 14.75 30.43
C LEU A 180 11.80 13.90 31.71
N MET A 181 11.10 12.78 31.79
CA MET A 181 11.27 11.81 32.88
C MET A 181 12.65 11.18 32.89
N VAL A 182 13.14 10.71 31.74
CA VAL A 182 14.48 10.13 31.62
C VAL A 182 15.56 11.18 31.98
N GLU A 183 15.39 12.43 31.54
CA GLU A 183 16.28 13.54 31.90
C GLU A 183 16.28 13.83 33.41
N ALA A 184 15.14 13.64 34.08
CA ALA A 184 15.00 13.80 35.52
C ALA A 184 15.33 12.53 36.33
N ASP A 185 15.89 11.50 35.68
CA ASP A 185 16.19 10.18 36.27
C ASP A 185 14.95 9.49 36.89
N VAL A 186 13.76 9.78 36.34
CA VAL A 186 12.49 9.16 36.71
C VAL A 186 12.16 8.08 35.68
N ASN A 187 11.99 6.83 36.13
CA ASN A 187 11.71 5.73 35.22
C ASN A 187 10.32 5.90 34.54
N PRO A 188 10.24 6.06 33.20
CA PRO A 188 8.98 6.27 32.48
C PRO A 188 8.03 5.06 32.54
N GLY A 189 8.52 3.88 32.91
CA GLY A 189 7.69 2.70 33.19
C GLY A 189 6.71 2.90 34.35
N THR A 190 6.96 3.87 35.23
CA THR A 190 6.05 4.20 36.33
C THR A 190 4.79 4.94 35.90
N LEU A 191 4.80 5.65 34.76
CA LEU A 191 3.61 6.33 34.22
C LEU A 191 2.59 5.38 33.57
N GLY A 192 2.96 4.11 33.37
CA GLY A 192 2.06 3.04 32.91
C GLY A 192 1.75 1.98 33.96
N SER A 193 2.49 1.95 35.07
CA SER A 193 2.36 0.93 36.14
C SER A 193 1.56 1.39 37.36
N SER A 194 0.65 2.37 37.18
CA SER A 194 -0.61 2.37 37.95
C SER A 194 -1.72 1.63 37.21
N ARG A 195 -1.37 0.65 36.38
CA ARG A 195 -2.16 -0.57 36.32
C ARG A 195 -1.73 -1.41 37.50
N SER A 196 -2.44 -1.21 38.61
CA SER A 196 -2.60 -2.22 39.65
C SER A 196 -2.54 -3.60 38.98
N SER A 197 -1.53 -4.38 39.34
CA SER A 197 -1.47 -5.82 39.14
C SER A 197 -2.50 -6.52 40.04
N GLY A 198 -3.72 -5.98 40.08
CA GLY A 198 -4.91 -6.70 40.47
C GLY A 198 -5.23 -7.63 39.33
N SER A 199 -4.89 -8.90 39.52
CA SER A 199 -5.50 -10.02 38.83
C SER A 199 -6.92 -9.67 38.37
N PHE A 200 -7.18 -9.82 37.06
CA PHE A 200 -8.48 -9.63 36.44
C PHE A 200 -9.47 -10.70 36.95
N SER A 201 -9.89 -10.56 38.19
CA SER A 201 -11.20 -10.98 38.68
C SER A 201 -12.03 -9.72 38.80
N ARG A 202 -12.31 -9.06 37.66
CA ARG A 202 -13.27 -7.96 37.63
C ARG A 202 -14.63 -8.55 37.93
N LEU A 203 -15.03 -8.45 39.19
CA LEU A 203 -16.37 -8.82 39.64
C LEU A 203 -17.40 -8.10 38.77
N ASN A 204 -18.43 -8.84 38.37
CA ASN A 204 -19.48 -8.35 37.47
C ASN A 204 -20.19 -7.14 38.13
N PRO A 205 -20.11 -5.92 37.57
CA PRO A 205 -20.58 -4.68 38.20
C PRO A 205 -22.10 -4.60 38.39
N PHE A 206 -22.83 -5.60 37.92
CA PHE A 206 -24.26 -5.76 38.12
C PHE A 206 -24.60 -6.69 39.31
N LYS A 207 -23.64 -7.48 39.82
CA LYS A 207 -23.87 -8.34 41.00
C LYS A 207 -23.97 -7.49 42.26
N ARG A 208 -24.84 -7.90 43.19
CA ARG A 208 -25.12 -7.16 44.44
C ARG A 208 -23.86 -6.83 45.26
N GLU A 209 -22.87 -7.71 45.24
CA GLU A 209 -21.61 -7.59 46.00
C GLU A 209 -20.60 -6.61 45.36
N SER A 210 -20.78 -6.27 44.08
CA SER A 210 -19.85 -5.43 43.31
C SER A 210 -20.57 -4.36 42.48
N TRP A 211 -21.75 -3.95 42.95
CA TRP A 211 -22.60 -2.98 42.27
C TRP A 211 -21.88 -1.64 42.10
N ASN A 212 -21.70 -1.20 40.86
CA ASN A 212 -21.06 0.08 40.55
C ASN A 212 -21.70 0.76 39.34
N LEU A 213 -22.48 1.83 39.60
CA LEU A 213 -23.24 2.56 38.58
C LEU A 213 -22.33 3.28 37.56
N THR A 214 -21.15 3.74 37.98
CA THR A 214 -20.21 4.45 37.11
C THR A 214 -19.59 3.50 36.09
N GLU A 215 -19.22 2.29 36.52
CA GLU A 215 -18.71 1.24 35.62
C GLU A 215 -19.81 0.72 34.69
N GLN A 216 -21.06 0.57 35.17
CA GLN A 216 -22.19 0.25 34.31
C GLN A 216 -22.41 1.32 33.23
N GLY A 217 -22.39 2.61 33.60
CA GLY A 217 -22.55 3.72 32.66
C GLY A 217 -21.39 3.92 31.70
N ARG A 218 -20.19 3.45 32.07
CA ARG A 218 -19.03 3.39 31.17
C ARG A 218 -19.19 2.24 30.18
N LEU A 219 -19.48 1.03 30.65
CA LEU A 219 -19.73 -0.13 29.79
C LEU A 219 -20.86 0.13 28.80
N PHE A 220 -21.95 0.78 29.22
CA PHE A 220 -23.05 1.11 28.32
C PHE A 220 -22.64 2.05 27.16
N ARG A 221 -21.73 2.99 27.42
CA ARG A 221 -21.26 3.97 26.42
C ARG A 221 -20.13 3.44 25.54
N ASP A 222 -19.17 2.74 26.13
CA ASP A 222 -17.93 2.34 25.47
C ASP A 222 -18.02 0.94 24.82
N ASP A 223 -18.79 0.01 25.40
CA ASP A 223 -18.92 -1.38 24.92
C ASP A 223 -20.29 -1.99 25.29
N ARG A 224 -21.26 -1.74 24.42
CA ARG A 224 -22.65 -2.18 24.61
C ARG A 224 -22.80 -3.70 24.62
N ALA A 225 -21.93 -4.46 23.93
CA ALA A 225 -22.02 -5.91 23.88
C ALA A 225 -21.61 -6.55 25.21
N THR A 226 -20.54 -6.03 25.82
CA THR A 226 -20.09 -6.49 27.13
C THR A 226 -21.06 -6.09 28.24
N TYR A 227 -21.68 -4.90 28.14
CA TYR A 227 -22.73 -4.46 29.05
C TYR A 227 -23.90 -5.44 29.12
N GLU A 228 -24.47 -5.83 27.97
CA GLU A 228 -25.61 -6.74 27.91
C GLU A 228 -25.25 -8.15 28.40
N CYS A 229 -24.05 -8.64 28.06
CA CYS A 229 -23.56 -9.95 28.51
C CYS A 229 -23.42 -10.01 30.04
N LEU A 230 -22.81 -8.99 30.65
CA LEU A 230 -22.62 -8.94 32.10
C LEU A 230 -23.94 -8.70 32.85
N LYS A 231 -24.84 -7.89 32.28
CA LYS A 231 -26.17 -7.67 32.84
C LYS A 231 -27.03 -8.94 32.82
N ALA A 232 -26.90 -9.78 31.79
CA ALA A 232 -27.59 -11.06 31.70
C ALA A 232 -27.04 -12.13 32.65
N ALA A 233 -25.81 -11.96 33.16
CA ALA A 233 -25.12 -12.90 34.04
C ALA A 233 -25.29 -12.59 35.55
N VAL A 234 -26.36 -11.88 35.92
CA VAL A 234 -26.70 -11.46 37.30
C VAL A 234 -27.93 -12.14 37.82
#